data_AF-A0A4R9FW00-F1
#
_entry.id   AF-A0A4R9FW00-F1
#
_cell.length_a   1.000
_cell.length_b   1.000
_cell.length_c   1.000
_cell.angle_alpha   90.00
_cell.angle_beta   90.00
_cell.angle_gamma   90.00
#
_symmetry.space_group_name_H-M   'P 1'
#
loop_
_entity.id
_entity.type
_entity.pdbx_description
1 polymer ?
#
loop_
_entity_poly.entity_id
_entity_poly.type
_entity_poly.pdbx_seq_one_letter_code
_entity_poly.pdbx_strand_id
1 'polypeptide(L)'
;MKRIAITFFLALSIVFVDCKKAKEDLQGGVITFTKGTVKIFDKAGKEKAVSMDTFLLPEDKIETGKDSYADLQLTEGVLVRIKENTSLTLKKIFIDSANGETFADMGLTKGKIFTKVAGKLTKTSKFTVSTPTVVASVRGTEFIVEESGKGTSTRVSDGSVEVADADNPESQAIADAGENVSSNGDTFKEQPLTEDEAQELKDDSATIQSITEEQRARIQEILKDFQENKARILQGLEEQKQRNRELIEGAKEENRKLLEEAKSAGKEEKEAIQKAGKEEKEKVKSSMDDAKKELENQRKSLKDQAAPK
;
A
#
# COMPACT_ATOMS: atom_id res chain seq x y z
N MET A 1 54.81 -10.86 33.53
CA MET A 1 54.29 -9.75 32.69
C MET A 1 54.35 -10.16 31.23
N LYS A 2 53.25 -9.94 30.49
CA LYS A 2 53.06 -10.06 29.02
C LYS A 2 52.78 -11.47 28.51
N ARG A 3 51.77 -11.77 27.68
CA ARG A 3 50.55 -11.09 27.17
C ARG A 3 49.73 -12.26 26.59
N ILE A 4 48.52 -12.52 27.09
CA ILE A 4 47.62 -13.55 26.55
C ILE A 4 46.95 -12.95 25.32
N ALA A 5 47.24 -13.50 24.14
CA ALA A 5 46.57 -13.12 22.89
C ALA A 5 45.25 -13.87 22.81
N ILE A 6 44.15 -13.16 23.05
CA ILE A 6 42.78 -13.64 22.84
C ILE A 6 42.47 -13.49 21.36
N THR A 7 42.41 -14.62 20.65
CA THR A 7 41.99 -14.69 19.26
C THR A 7 40.48 -14.49 19.20
N PHE A 8 40.03 -13.26 19.00
CA PHE A 8 38.62 -12.91 18.78
C PHE A 8 38.26 -13.22 17.32
N PHE A 9 37.87 -14.46 17.03
CA PHE A 9 37.31 -14.84 15.73
C PHE A 9 35.85 -14.36 15.68
N LEU A 10 35.67 -13.06 15.42
CA LEU A 10 34.35 -12.47 15.18
C LEU A 10 33.88 -12.95 13.80
N ALA A 11 33.17 -14.08 13.77
CA ALA A 11 32.39 -14.49 12.62
C ALA A 11 31.26 -13.48 12.40
N LEU A 12 31.54 -12.44 11.62
CA LEU A 12 30.53 -11.55 11.06
C LEU A 12 29.87 -12.29 9.89
N SER A 13 29.03 -13.28 10.23
CA SER A 13 28.03 -13.81 9.32
C SER A 13 27.04 -12.69 9.03
N ILE A 14 27.34 -11.90 7.99
CA ILE A 14 26.36 -11.06 7.32
C ILE A 14 25.36 -12.03 6.70
N VAL A 15 24.35 -12.40 7.47
CA VAL A 15 23.12 -12.93 6.91
C VAL A 15 22.51 -11.75 6.18
N PHE A 16 22.83 -11.64 4.89
CA PHE A 16 21.95 -10.97 3.95
C PHE A 16 20.63 -11.76 3.98
N VAL A 17 19.76 -11.40 4.93
CA VAL A 17 18.34 -11.64 4.77
C VAL A 17 17.95 -10.74 3.62
N ASP A 18 18.17 -11.26 2.42
CA ASP A 18 17.58 -10.76 1.19
C ASP A 18 16.08 -11.01 1.37
N CYS A 19 15.44 -10.07 2.09
CA CYS A 19 14.02 -9.99 2.20
C CYS A 19 13.57 -9.59 0.80
N LYS A 20 13.45 -10.60 -0.08
CA LYS A 20 12.64 -10.53 -1.28
C LYS A 20 11.23 -10.20 -0.80
N LYS A 21 10.96 -8.90 -0.62
CA LYS A 21 9.62 -8.37 -0.69
C LYS A 21 9.12 -8.83 -2.04
N ALA A 22 8.26 -9.83 -2.03
CA ALA A 22 7.52 -10.23 -3.21
C ALA A 22 6.95 -8.95 -3.81
N LYS A 23 7.30 -8.68 -5.07
CA LYS A 23 6.75 -7.54 -5.79
C LYS A 23 5.24 -7.71 -5.72
N GLU A 24 4.56 -6.75 -5.08
CA GLU A 24 3.12 -6.63 -5.18
C GLU A 24 2.80 -6.27 -6.63
N ASP A 25 2.69 -7.29 -7.48
CA ASP A 25 2.07 -7.12 -8.78
C ASP A 25 0.60 -6.76 -8.51
N LEU A 26 0.18 -5.63 -9.09
CA LEU A 26 -1.22 -5.25 -9.00
C LEU A 26 -1.91 -6.20 -9.98
N GLN A 27 -2.84 -7.01 -9.51
CA GLN A 27 -3.75 -7.70 -10.40
C GLN A 27 -5.17 -7.31 -10.07
N GLY A 28 -5.89 -6.99 -11.13
CA GLY A 28 -7.25 -6.52 -11.11
C GLY A 28 -8.16 -7.52 -11.80
N GLY A 29 -9.32 -7.06 -12.22
CA GLY A 29 -10.18 -7.79 -13.16
C GLY A 29 -10.43 -6.97 -14.41
N VAL A 30 -10.91 -7.59 -15.47
CA VAL A 30 -11.38 -6.91 -16.68
C VAL A 30 -12.83 -7.25 -16.91
N ILE A 31 -13.66 -6.23 -17.17
CA ILE A 31 -15.03 -6.41 -17.64
C ILE A 31 -14.99 -6.96 -19.06
N THR A 32 -15.54 -8.16 -19.25
CA THR A 32 -15.57 -8.84 -20.56
C THR A 32 -16.90 -8.62 -21.27
N PHE A 33 -17.99 -8.44 -20.51
CA PHE A 33 -19.31 -8.20 -21.06
C PHE A 33 -20.21 -7.46 -20.08
N THR A 34 -21.14 -6.63 -20.59
CA THR A 34 -22.18 -6.00 -19.78
C THR A 34 -23.52 -5.99 -20.51
N LYS A 35 -24.60 -6.13 -19.74
CA LYS A 35 -25.97 -5.94 -20.21
C LYS A 35 -26.76 -5.14 -19.18
N GLY A 36 -27.56 -4.18 -19.66
CA GLY A 36 -28.42 -3.37 -18.80
C GLY A 36 -27.65 -2.30 -18.04
N THR A 37 -28.07 -2.02 -16.81
CA THR A 37 -27.48 -1.00 -15.94
C THR A 37 -26.37 -1.60 -15.08
N VAL A 38 -25.13 -1.22 -15.36
CA VAL A 38 -23.95 -1.59 -14.59
C VAL A 38 -23.22 -0.32 -14.19
N LYS A 39 -22.90 -0.18 -12.90
CA LYS A 39 -22.12 0.93 -12.36
C LYS A 39 -20.87 0.40 -11.67
N ILE A 40 -19.76 1.10 -11.85
CA ILE A 40 -18.50 0.79 -11.18
C ILE A 40 -18.11 2.02 -10.37
N PHE A 41 -17.69 1.84 -9.13
CA PHE A 41 -17.17 2.89 -8.27
C PHE A 41 -15.74 2.54 -7.85
N ASP A 42 -14.85 3.53 -7.86
CA ASP A 42 -13.52 3.35 -7.31
C ASP A 42 -13.55 3.32 -5.77
N LYS A 43 -12.38 3.05 -5.16
CA LYS A 43 -12.22 3.04 -3.70
C LYS A 43 -12.64 4.33 -2.99
N ALA A 44 -12.68 5.47 -3.70
CA ALA A 44 -13.10 6.75 -3.16
C ALA A 44 -14.62 7.00 -3.35
N GLY A 45 -15.34 6.04 -3.94
CA GLY A 45 -16.77 6.12 -4.24
C GLY A 45 -17.08 6.92 -5.51
N LYS A 46 -16.08 7.24 -6.34
CA LYS A 46 -16.30 7.95 -7.59
C LYS A 46 -16.71 6.96 -8.68
N GLU A 47 -17.79 7.29 -9.38
CA GLU A 47 -18.27 6.48 -10.51
C GLU A 47 -17.25 6.48 -11.67
N LYS A 48 -16.91 5.28 -12.13
CA LYS A 48 -16.07 4.99 -13.29
C LYS A 48 -16.96 4.74 -14.50
N ALA A 49 -16.54 5.20 -15.67
CA ALA A 49 -17.21 4.84 -16.92
C ALA A 49 -17.09 3.32 -17.13
N VAL A 50 -18.20 2.68 -17.49
CA VAL A 50 -18.27 1.24 -17.73
C VAL A 50 -18.26 0.97 -19.24
N SER A 51 -17.25 0.26 -19.71
CA SER A 51 -17.18 -0.31 -21.05
C SER A 51 -16.65 -1.74 -20.99
N MET A 52 -16.78 -2.48 -22.10
CA MET A 52 -15.92 -3.65 -22.30
C MET A 52 -14.45 -3.23 -22.14
N ASP A 53 -13.62 -4.14 -21.64
CA ASP A 53 -12.19 -3.94 -21.37
C ASP A 53 -11.88 -2.99 -20.21
N THR A 54 -12.89 -2.57 -19.45
CA THR A 54 -12.67 -1.75 -18.24
C THR A 54 -11.86 -2.53 -17.21
N PHE A 55 -10.71 -2.00 -16.83
CA PHE A 55 -9.88 -2.56 -15.76
C PHE A 55 -10.43 -2.18 -14.37
N LEU A 56 -10.62 -3.21 -13.56
CA LEU A 56 -11.08 -3.15 -12.18
C LEU A 56 -9.89 -3.31 -11.25
N LEU A 57 -9.80 -2.47 -10.24
CA LEU A 57 -8.76 -2.52 -9.22
C LEU A 57 -9.29 -3.13 -7.92
N PRO A 58 -8.40 -3.60 -7.02
CA PRO A 58 -8.80 -3.87 -5.65
C PRO A 58 -9.56 -2.67 -5.05
N GLU A 59 -10.57 -2.97 -4.25
CA GLU A 59 -11.54 -2.06 -3.65
C GLU A 59 -12.55 -1.41 -4.61
N ASP A 60 -12.49 -1.69 -5.92
CA ASP A 60 -13.56 -1.26 -6.83
C ASP A 60 -14.87 -2.00 -6.49
N LYS A 61 -15.97 -1.26 -6.54
CA LYS A 61 -17.33 -1.75 -6.31
C LYS A 61 -18.11 -1.80 -7.62
N ILE A 62 -18.78 -2.90 -7.88
CA ILE A 62 -19.65 -3.12 -9.03
C ILE A 62 -21.09 -3.28 -8.55
N GLU A 63 -22.01 -2.51 -9.15
CA GLU A 63 -23.44 -2.60 -8.91
C GLU A 63 -24.20 -2.88 -10.20
N THR A 64 -25.10 -3.85 -10.16
CA THR A 64 -25.99 -4.21 -11.28
C THR A 64 -27.44 -3.88 -10.93
N GLY A 65 -28.16 -3.31 -11.87
CA GLY A 65 -29.59 -3.05 -11.75
C GLY A 65 -30.44 -4.29 -12.02
N LYS A 66 -31.76 -4.08 -12.11
CA LYS A 66 -32.72 -5.10 -12.56
C LYS A 66 -32.46 -5.48 -14.02
N ASP A 67 -32.69 -6.74 -14.38
CA ASP A 67 -32.54 -7.28 -15.76
C ASP A 67 -31.14 -7.01 -16.35
N SER A 68 -30.12 -6.89 -15.48
CA SER A 68 -28.77 -6.47 -15.81
C SER A 68 -27.75 -7.50 -15.32
N TYR A 69 -26.64 -7.65 -16.03
CA TYR A 69 -25.51 -8.45 -15.56
C TYR A 69 -24.20 -7.96 -16.15
N ALA A 70 -23.09 -8.32 -15.50
CA ALA A 70 -21.75 -8.07 -15.98
C ALA A 70 -20.90 -9.34 -15.84
N ASP A 71 -20.15 -9.68 -16.88
CA ASP A 71 -19.14 -10.73 -16.83
C ASP A 71 -17.77 -10.07 -16.69
N LEU A 72 -16.93 -10.65 -15.84
CA LEU A 72 -15.57 -10.20 -15.64
C LEU A 72 -14.61 -11.38 -15.55
N GLN A 73 -13.36 -11.13 -15.91
CA GLN A 73 -12.24 -12.05 -15.77
C GLN A 73 -11.23 -11.47 -14.80
N LEU A 74 -10.84 -12.24 -13.78
CA LEU A 74 -9.83 -11.80 -12.80
C LEU A 74 -8.41 -12.17 -13.26
N THR A 75 -8.13 -13.47 -13.25
CA THR A 75 -6.88 -14.08 -13.78
C THR A 75 -7.25 -15.08 -14.85
N GLU A 76 -6.26 -15.63 -15.58
CA GLU A 76 -6.51 -16.72 -16.52
C GLU A 76 -7.30 -17.86 -15.85
N GLY A 77 -8.50 -18.11 -16.36
CA GLY A 77 -9.36 -19.20 -15.90
C GLY A 77 -10.40 -18.83 -14.83
N VAL A 78 -10.32 -17.66 -14.18
CA VAL A 78 -11.35 -17.23 -13.21
C VAL A 78 -12.34 -16.24 -13.82
N LEU A 79 -13.52 -16.75 -14.18
CA LEU A 79 -14.64 -16.00 -14.73
C LEU A 79 -15.71 -15.78 -13.65
N VAL A 80 -16.20 -14.55 -13.53
CA VAL A 80 -17.27 -14.19 -12.59
C VAL A 80 -18.38 -13.45 -13.34
N ARG A 81 -19.61 -13.94 -13.21
CA ARG A 81 -20.82 -13.26 -13.66
C ARG A 81 -21.54 -12.65 -12.47
N ILE A 82 -21.71 -11.34 -12.52
CA ILE A 82 -22.47 -10.54 -11.56
C ILE A 82 -23.89 -10.43 -12.09
N LYS A 83 -24.86 -11.11 -11.46
CA LYS A 83 -26.26 -11.09 -11.90
C LYS A 83 -26.96 -9.82 -11.46
N GLU A 84 -28.26 -9.70 -11.75
CA GLU A 84 -29.03 -8.50 -11.43
C GLU A 84 -29.09 -8.19 -9.92
N ASN A 85 -29.39 -6.94 -9.58
CA ASN A 85 -29.57 -6.46 -8.21
C ASN A 85 -28.40 -6.77 -7.26
N THR A 86 -27.19 -6.87 -7.80
CA THR A 86 -26.01 -7.34 -7.07
C THR A 86 -25.08 -6.19 -6.74
N SER A 87 -24.47 -6.25 -5.55
CA SER A 87 -23.41 -5.33 -5.11
C SER A 87 -22.19 -6.15 -4.71
N LEU A 88 -21.13 -6.03 -5.50
CA LEU A 88 -19.90 -6.80 -5.36
C LEU A 88 -18.70 -5.85 -5.22
N THR A 89 -17.82 -6.13 -4.28
CA THR A 89 -16.56 -5.38 -4.09
C THR A 89 -15.37 -6.31 -4.27
N LEU A 90 -14.39 -5.90 -5.05
CA LEU A 90 -13.14 -6.66 -5.23
C LEU A 90 -12.20 -6.41 -4.05
N LYS A 91 -12.45 -7.01 -2.88
CA LYS A 91 -11.74 -6.66 -1.64
C LYS A 91 -10.22 -6.81 -1.77
N LYS A 92 -9.77 -7.96 -2.27
CA LYS A 92 -8.34 -8.23 -2.49
C LYS A 92 -8.18 -9.07 -3.74
N ILE A 93 -7.23 -8.69 -4.58
CA ILE A 93 -6.78 -9.50 -5.71
C ILE A 93 -5.26 -9.40 -5.71
N PHE A 94 -4.62 -10.54 -5.62
CA PHE A 94 -3.19 -10.70 -5.64
C PHE A 94 -2.88 -12.01 -6.35
N ILE A 95 -1.93 -12.00 -7.26
CA ILE A 95 -1.42 -13.18 -7.93
C ILE A 95 0.10 -13.09 -7.93
N ASP A 96 0.69 -14.17 -7.43
CA ASP A 96 2.11 -14.35 -7.46
C ASP A 96 2.46 -15.00 -8.79
N SER A 97 2.83 -14.19 -9.79
CA SER A 97 3.23 -14.69 -11.11
C SER A 97 4.51 -15.54 -11.07
N ALA A 98 5.36 -15.41 -10.03
CA ALA A 98 6.56 -16.22 -9.90
C ALA A 98 6.24 -17.65 -9.43
N ASN A 99 5.22 -17.80 -8.57
CA ASN A 99 4.79 -19.09 -8.01
C ASN A 99 3.50 -19.63 -8.65
N GLY A 100 2.87 -18.87 -9.55
CA GLY A 100 1.58 -19.21 -10.17
C GLY A 100 0.41 -19.24 -9.20
N GLU A 101 0.46 -18.46 -8.12
CA GLU A 101 -0.55 -18.45 -7.06
C GLU A 101 -1.54 -17.33 -7.28
N THR A 102 -2.83 -17.56 -7.01
CA THR A 102 -3.87 -16.53 -7.07
C THR A 102 -4.61 -16.47 -5.75
N PHE A 103 -4.70 -15.28 -5.18
CA PHE A 103 -5.41 -14.92 -3.97
C PHE A 103 -6.46 -13.86 -4.32
N ALA A 104 -7.74 -14.24 -4.29
CA ALA A 104 -8.84 -13.33 -4.57
C ALA A 104 -9.89 -13.43 -3.47
N ASP A 105 -10.34 -12.28 -2.97
CA ASP A 105 -11.45 -12.13 -2.04
C ASP A 105 -12.51 -11.21 -2.65
N MET A 106 -13.67 -11.78 -2.91
CA MET A 106 -14.83 -11.14 -3.53
C MET A 106 -15.86 -10.82 -2.45
N GLY A 107 -16.09 -9.55 -2.15
CA GLY A 107 -17.06 -9.11 -1.16
C GLY A 107 -18.45 -8.96 -1.75
N LEU A 108 -19.33 -9.95 -1.56
CA LEU A 108 -20.73 -9.90 -2.03
C LEU A 108 -21.63 -9.35 -0.91
N THR A 109 -22.09 -8.11 -1.05
CA THR A 109 -22.97 -7.47 -0.05
C THR A 109 -24.42 -7.89 -0.19
N LYS A 110 -24.88 -8.08 -1.43
CA LYS A 110 -26.23 -8.54 -1.78
C LYS A 110 -26.27 -9.03 -3.22
N GLY A 111 -27.27 -9.84 -3.53
CA GLY A 111 -27.53 -10.35 -4.88
C GLY A 111 -26.79 -11.65 -5.12
N LYS A 112 -26.48 -11.94 -6.39
CA LYS A 112 -26.04 -13.26 -6.82
C LYS A 112 -24.85 -13.16 -7.78
N ILE A 113 -23.85 -13.99 -7.55
CA ILE A 113 -22.73 -14.17 -8.48
C ILE A 113 -22.60 -15.63 -8.88
N PHE A 114 -22.34 -15.87 -10.16
CA PHE A 114 -21.88 -17.16 -10.67
C PHE A 114 -20.37 -17.06 -10.90
N THR A 115 -19.61 -18.06 -10.48
CA THR A 115 -18.16 -18.11 -10.68
C THR A 115 -17.77 -19.44 -11.28
N LYS A 116 -16.90 -19.37 -12.28
CA LYS A 116 -16.27 -20.51 -12.93
C LYS A 116 -14.76 -20.39 -12.79
N VAL A 117 -14.17 -21.31 -12.05
CA VAL A 117 -12.72 -21.41 -11.84
C VAL A 117 -12.18 -22.55 -12.70
N ALA A 118 -11.65 -22.22 -13.87
CA ALA A 118 -11.07 -23.19 -14.78
C ALA A 118 -9.74 -23.74 -14.23
N GLY A 119 -9.68 -25.07 -14.09
CA GLY A 119 -8.50 -25.78 -13.59
C GLY A 119 -8.45 -25.87 -12.07
N LYS A 120 -7.60 -26.77 -11.57
CA LYS A 120 -7.32 -26.84 -10.13
C LYS A 120 -6.41 -25.68 -9.78
N LEU A 121 -6.91 -24.77 -8.94
CA LEU A 121 -6.08 -23.81 -8.22
C LEU A 121 -4.86 -24.52 -7.61
N THR A 122 -3.68 -23.91 -7.69
CA THR A 122 -2.49 -24.45 -7.02
C THR A 122 -2.80 -24.65 -5.53
N LYS A 123 -2.11 -25.57 -4.84
CA LYS A 123 -2.41 -25.86 -3.42
C LYS A 123 -2.36 -24.62 -2.52
N THR A 124 -1.69 -23.57 -2.96
CA THR A 124 -1.46 -22.30 -2.27
C THR A 124 -2.39 -21.19 -2.75
N SER A 125 -3.05 -21.34 -3.90
CA SER A 125 -4.05 -20.38 -4.39
C SER A 125 -5.32 -20.43 -3.53
N LYS A 126 -5.91 -19.26 -3.27
CA LYS A 126 -7.12 -19.11 -2.46
C LYS A 126 -8.12 -18.19 -3.16
N PHE A 127 -9.31 -18.69 -3.46
CA PHE A 127 -10.42 -17.88 -3.93
C PHE A 127 -11.52 -17.89 -2.87
N THR A 128 -11.94 -16.72 -2.40
CA THR A 128 -13.02 -16.59 -1.41
C THR A 128 -14.11 -15.64 -1.89
N VAL A 129 -15.35 -15.99 -1.57
CA VAL A 129 -16.49 -15.07 -1.64
C VAL A 129 -16.94 -14.80 -0.22
N SER A 130 -16.74 -13.56 0.23
CA SER A 130 -17.14 -13.09 1.55
C SER A 130 -18.48 -12.38 1.48
N THR A 131 -19.45 -12.84 2.25
CA THR A 131 -20.76 -12.20 2.44
C THR A 131 -20.89 -11.69 3.89
N PRO A 132 -21.98 -10.99 4.25
CA PRO A 132 -22.26 -10.67 5.64
C PRO A 132 -22.48 -11.88 6.54
N THR A 133 -22.90 -13.03 5.97
CA THR A 133 -23.28 -14.22 6.76
C THR A 133 -22.21 -15.31 6.72
N VAL A 134 -21.58 -15.55 5.58
CA VAL A 134 -20.59 -16.62 5.41
C VAL A 134 -19.39 -16.21 4.56
N VAL A 135 -18.31 -16.98 4.70
CA VAL A 135 -17.15 -16.97 3.80
C VAL A 135 -17.11 -18.31 3.05
N ALA A 136 -17.35 -18.26 1.75
CA ALA A 136 -17.22 -19.41 0.86
C ALA A 136 -15.78 -19.50 0.31
N SER A 137 -15.03 -20.52 0.71
CA SER A 137 -13.68 -20.83 0.25
C SER A 137 -13.71 -21.90 -0.84
N VAL A 138 -13.13 -21.57 -1.99
CA VAL A 138 -13.35 -22.30 -3.24
C VAL A 138 -12.08 -22.98 -3.69
N ARG A 139 -12.20 -24.26 -4.07
CA ARG A 139 -11.07 -25.04 -4.59
C ARG A 139 -11.39 -25.69 -5.94
N GLY A 140 -11.47 -24.86 -6.98
CA GLY A 140 -11.63 -25.27 -8.38
C GLY A 140 -13.05 -25.75 -8.71
N THR A 141 -14.01 -24.83 -8.78
CA THR A 141 -15.43 -25.15 -8.92
C THR A 141 -16.17 -24.24 -9.89
N GLU A 142 -17.34 -24.73 -10.32
CA GLU A 142 -18.41 -23.92 -10.88
C GLU A 142 -19.52 -23.81 -9.82
N PHE A 143 -19.84 -22.59 -9.41
CA PHE A 143 -20.72 -22.36 -8.27
C PHE A 143 -21.41 -21.00 -8.31
N ILE A 144 -22.51 -20.89 -7.58
CA ILE A 144 -23.24 -19.66 -7.31
C ILE A 144 -23.20 -19.35 -5.82
N VAL A 145 -22.97 -18.09 -5.49
CA VAL A 145 -23.22 -17.54 -4.15
C VAL A 145 -24.29 -16.47 -4.25
N GLU A 146 -25.31 -16.57 -3.41
CA GLU A 146 -26.42 -15.61 -3.33
C GLU A 146 -26.58 -15.10 -1.90
N GLU A 147 -26.55 -13.78 -1.73
CA GLU A 147 -26.82 -13.09 -0.47
C GLU A 147 -28.15 -12.33 -0.57
N SER A 148 -29.13 -12.75 0.22
CA SER A 148 -30.51 -12.25 0.16
C SER A 148 -30.89 -11.27 1.29
N GLY A 149 -29.96 -10.98 2.20
CA GLY A 149 -30.17 -10.24 3.44
C GLY A 149 -30.81 -11.07 4.57
N LYS A 150 -31.30 -12.28 4.27
CA LYS A 150 -31.77 -13.26 5.25
C LYS A 150 -30.74 -14.36 5.52
N GLY A 151 -29.64 -14.33 4.79
CA GLY A 151 -28.66 -15.39 4.74
C GLY A 151 -28.12 -15.60 3.33
N THR A 152 -27.11 -16.46 3.28
CA THR A 152 -26.39 -16.81 2.07
C THR A 152 -26.70 -18.24 1.64
N SER A 153 -26.85 -18.47 0.34
CA SER A 153 -26.83 -19.81 -0.25
C SER A 153 -25.64 -19.99 -1.18
N THR A 154 -25.03 -21.17 -1.12
CA THR A 154 -23.90 -21.58 -1.96
C THR A 154 -24.28 -22.85 -2.69
N ARG A 155 -24.32 -22.78 -4.03
CA ARG A 155 -24.77 -23.85 -4.92
C ARG A 155 -23.63 -24.29 -5.82
N VAL A 156 -23.32 -25.58 -5.86
CA VAL A 156 -22.11 -26.07 -6.53
C VAL A 156 -22.48 -27.06 -7.62
N SER A 157 -22.11 -26.80 -8.87
CA SER A 157 -22.31 -27.74 -9.99
C SER A 157 -21.11 -28.64 -10.24
N ASP A 158 -19.89 -28.17 -9.96
CA ASP A 158 -18.66 -28.94 -10.13
C ASP A 158 -17.66 -28.62 -9.03
N GLY A 159 -16.96 -29.64 -8.51
CA GLY A 159 -15.98 -29.53 -7.42
C GLY A 159 -16.61 -29.40 -6.03
N SER A 160 -15.98 -28.64 -5.13
CA SER A 160 -16.39 -28.51 -3.71
C SER A 160 -16.08 -27.10 -3.16
N VAL A 161 -17.00 -26.56 -2.35
CA VAL A 161 -16.89 -25.25 -1.70
C VAL A 161 -17.06 -25.40 -0.19
N GLU A 162 -16.08 -24.92 0.57
CA GLU A 162 -16.14 -24.86 2.02
C GLU A 162 -16.83 -23.56 2.44
N VAL A 163 -17.87 -23.64 3.24
CA VAL A 163 -18.68 -22.50 3.68
C VAL A 163 -18.54 -22.37 5.19
N ALA A 164 -17.85 -21.32 5.64
CA ALA A 164 -17.68 -21.03 7.06
C ALA A 164 -18.54 -19.83 7.47
N ASP A 165 -19.04 -19.83 8.69
CA ASP A 165 -19.78 -18.68 9.24
C ASP A 165 -18.83 -17.47 9.37
N ALA A 166 -19.34 -16.27 9.05
CA ALA A 166 -18.52 -15.07 9.03
C ALA A 166 -18.08 -14.63 10.43
N ASP A 167 -18.91 -14.87 11.45
CA ASP A 167 -18.65 -14.48 12.85
C ASP A 167 -18.05 -15.64 13.67
N ASN A 168 -18.28 -16.88 13.26
CA ASN A 168 -17.71 -18.08 13.88
C ASN A 168 -17.07 -19.05 12.87
N PRO A 169 -15.81 -18.85 12.48
CA PRO A 169 -15.13 -19.67 11.47
C PRO A 169 -15.01 -21.17 11.79
N GLU A 170 -15.20 -21.60 13.05
CA GLU A 170 -15.24 -23.01 13.43
C GLU A 170 -16.56 -23.70 13.04
N SER A 171 -17.61 -22.90 12.82
CA SER A 171 -18.90 -23.36 12.28
C SER A 171 -18.81 -23.36 10.75
N GLN A 172 -18.73 -24.55 10.17
CA GLN A 172 -18.51 -24.73 8.74
C GLN A 172 -19.29 -25.92 8.18
N ALA A 173 -19.56 -25.84 6.89
CA ALA A 173 -20.18 -26.89 6.08
C ALA A 173 -19.45 -27.00 4.74
N ILE A 174 -19.63 -28.12 4.04
CA ILE A 174 -19.04 -28.33 2.71
C ILE A 174 -20.19 -28.53 1.73
N ALA A 175 -20.15 -27.79 0.61
CA ALA A 175 -21.05 -27.97 -0.52
C ALA A 175 -20.29 -28.72 -1.63
N ASP A 176 -20.62 -29.99 -1.84
CA ASP A 176 -20.08 -30.76 -2.95
C ASP A 176 -20.90 -30.56 -4.24
N ALA A 177 -20.37 -31.05 -5.36
CA ALA A 177 -21.05 -30.98 -6.65
C ALA A 177 -22.45 -31.62 -6.59
N GLY A 178 -23.47 -30.84 -6.97
CA GLY A 178 -24.86 -31.26 -6.88
C GLY A 178 -25.56 -30.78 -5.60
N GLU A 179 -24.89 -30.03 -4.73
CA GLU A 179 -25.43 -29.59 -3.44
C GLU A 179 -25.61 -28.07 -3.34
N ASN A 180 -26.50 -27.70 -2.42
CA ASN A 180 -26.77 -26.36 -1.95
C ASN A 180 -26.56 -26.33 -0.43
N VAL A 181 -25.72 -25.41 0.02
CA VAL A 181 -25.53 -25.09 1.43
C VAL A 181 -26.06 -23.70 1.68
N SER A 182 -27.06 -23.59 2.54
CA SER A 182 -27.61 -22.31 2.98
C SER A 182 -27.31 -22.05 4.45
N SER A 183 -26.99 -20.81 4.78
CA SER A 183 -26.76 -20.34 6.16
C SER A 183 -27.50 -19.04 6.40
N ASN A 184 -28.06 -18.92 7.61
CA ASN A 184 -28.69 -17.70 8.12
C ASN A 184 -27.84 -16.98 9.18
N GLY A 185 -26.58 -17.41 9.39
CA GLY A 185 -25.66 -16.86 10.41
C GLY A 185 -25.66 -17.60 11.74
N ASP A 186 -26.51 -18.63 11.87
CA ASP A 186 -26.58 -19.48 13.07
C ASP A 186 -26.45 -20.97 12.71
N THR A 187 -27.10 -21.39 11.61
CA THR A 187 -27.19 -22.80 11.23
C THR A 187 -26.98 -23.00 9.75
N PHE A 188 -26.30 -24.09 9.40
CA PHE A 188 -26.17 -24.57 8.02
C PHE A 188 -27.27 -25.57 7.69
N LYS A 189 -27.77 -25.50 6.45
CA LYS A 189 -28.67 -26.49 5.86
C LYS A 189 -28.10 -26.94 4.52
N GLU A 190 -27.81 -28.22 4.43
CA GLU A 190 -27.27 -28.89 3.26
C GLU A 190 -28.40 -29.67 2.57
N GLN A 191 -28.60 -29.44 1.28
CA GLN A 191 -29.64 -30.08 0.48
C GLN A 191 -29.15 -30.32 -0.96
N PRO A 192 -29.64 -31.33 -1.67
CA PRO A 192 -29.39 -31.46 -3.10
C PRO A 192 -29.92 -30.25 -3.87
N LEU A 193 -29.26 -29.90 -4.98
CA LEU A 193 -29.76 -28.90 -5.91
C LEU A 193 -31.10 -29.34 -6.48
N THR A 194 -32.03 -28.39 -6.55
CA THR A 194 -33.27 -28.54 -7.32
C THR A 194 -32.97 -28.55 -8.83
N GLU A 195 -33.92 -29.05 -9.63
CA GLU A 195 -33.79 -29.04 -11.10
C GLU A 195 -33.57 -27.62 -11.65
N ASP A 196 -34.28 -26.64 -11.11
CA ASP A 196 -34.16 -25.23 -11.52
C ASP A 196 -32.79 -24.64 -11.17
N GLU A 197 -32.25 -24.95 -9.98
CA GLU A 197 -30.92 -24.48 -9.57
C GLU A 197 -29.80 -25.12 -10.41
N ALA A 198 -29.93 -26.42 -10.69
CA ALA A 198 -28.98 -27.13 -11.54
C ALA A 198 -29.04 -26.61 -12.99
N GLN A 199 -30.22 -26.24 -13.49
CA GLN A 199 -30.38 -25.64 -14.81
C GLN A 199 -29.79 -24.22 -14.84
N GLU A 200 -30.01 -23.39 -13.82
CA GLU A 200 -29.40 -22.05 -13.71
C GLU A 200 -27.86 -22.14 -13.80
N LEU A 201 -27.24 -23.06 -13.06
CA LEU A 201 -25.80 -23.29 -13.10
C LEU A 201 -25.30 -23.72 -14.49
N LYS A 202 -26.02 -24.63 -15.16
CA LYS A 202 -25.68 -25.08 -16.51
C LYS A 202 -25.78 -23.95 -17.52
N ASP A 203 -26.84 -23.16 -17.45
CA ASP A 203 -27.06 -22.04 -18.37
C ASP A 203 -25.99 -20.96 -18.17
N ASP A 204 -25.66 -20.61 -16.92
CA ASP A 204 -24.57 -19.68 -16.64
C ASP A 204 -23.21 -20.22 -17.10
N SER A 205 -22.92 -21.51 -16.87
CA SER A 205 -21.67 -22.13 -17.34
C SER A 205 -21.53 -22.16 -18.86
N ALA A 206 -22.65 -22.33 -19.59
CA ALA A 206 -22.69 -22.35 -21.05
C ALA A 206 -22.68 -20.94 -21.68
N THR A 207 -23.26 -19.95 -21.00
CA THR A 207 -23.47 -18.60 -21.55
C THR A 207 -22.52 -17.55 -20.99
N ILE A 208 -21.79 -17.83 -19.90
CA ILE A 208 -20.69 -16.97 -19.48
C ILE A 208 -19.71 -16.86 -20.64
N GLN A 209 -19.51 -15.64 -21.14
CA GLN A 209 -18.72 -15.47 -22.35
C GLN A 209 -17.30 -15.92 -22.07
N SER A 210 -16.90 -17.03 -22.69
CA SER A 210 -15.50 -17.36 -22.77
C SER A 210 -14.84 -16.28 -23.61
N ILE A 211 -13.79 -15.68 -23.06
CA ILE A 211 -13.00 -14.71 -23.79
C ILE A 211 -12.47 -15.39 -25.05
N THR A 212 -12.81 -14.86 -26.23
CA THR A 212 -12.24 -15.34 -27.50
C THR A 212 -10.73 -15.21 -27.47
N GLU A 213 -9.99 -16.02 -28.22
CA GLU A 213 -8.52 -15.90 -28.28
C GLU A 213 -8.05 -14.47 -28.63
N GLU A 214 -8.82 -13.77 -29.47
CA GLU A 214 -8.56 -12.38 -29.83
C GLU A 214 -8.77 -11.41 -28.65
N GLN A 215 -9.85 -11.58 -27.90
CA GLN A 215 -10.09 -10.80 -26.68
C GLN A 215 -9.08 -11.17 -25.57
N ARG A 216 -8.62 -12.42 -25.50
CA ARG A 216 -7.57 -12.85 -24.55
C ARG A 216 -6.27 -12.13 -24.85
N ALA A 217 -5.87 -12.08 -26.11
CA ALA A 217 -4.69 -11.36 -26.55
C ALA A 217 -4.79 -9.86 -26.21
N ARG A 218 -5.95 -9.22 -26.46
CA ARG A 218 -6.20 -7.83 -26.07
C ARG A 218 -6.12 -7.61 -24.55
N ILE A 219 -6.74 -8.49 -23.77
CA ILE A 219 -6.72 -8.39 -22.30
C ILE A 219 -5.30 -8.58 -21.77
N GLN A 220 -4.55 -9.54 -22.31
CA GLN A 220 -3.14 -9.72 -21.97
C GLN A 220 -2.30 -8.48 -22.32
N GLU A 221 -2.56 -7.83 -23.45
CA GLU A 221 -1.93 -6.56 -23.83
C GLU A 221 -2.27 -5.44 -22.84
N ILE A 222 -3.54 -5.27 -22.48
CA ILE A 222 -3.98 -4.29 -21.47
C ILE A 222 -3.32 -4.55 -20.11
N LEU A 223 -3.28 -5.81 -19.67
CA LEU A 223 -2.64 -6.21 -18.41
C LEU A 223 -1.14 -5.91 -18.43
N LYS A 224 -0.47 -6.23 -19.54
CA LYS A 224 0.96 -5.97 -19.72
C LYS A 224 1.24 -4.48 -19.73
N ASP A 225 0.49 -3.69 -20.50
CA ASP A 225 0.62 -2.23 -20.57
C ASP A 225 0.40 -1.59 -19.20
N PHE A 226 -0.56 -2.10 -18.43
CA PHE A 226 -0.80 -1.62 -17.07
C PHE A 226 0.39 -1.94 -16.15
N GLN A 227 0.93 -3.15 -16.21
CA GLN A 227 2.11 -3.55 -15.45
C GLN A 227 3.34 -2.73 -15.81
N GLU A 228 3.60 -2.51 -17.10
CA GLU A 228 4.74 -1.71 -17.58
C GLU A 228 4.58 -0.23 -17.19
N ASN A 229 3.39 0.35 -17.38
CA ASN A 229 3.11 1.72 -16.96
C ASN A 229 3.26 1.89 -15.45
N LYS A 230 2.78 0.94 -14.65
CA LYS A 230 2.97 0.93 -13.20
C LYS A 230 4.46 0.90 -12.85
N ALA A 231 5.24 0.01 -13.46
CA ALA A 231 6.67 -0.09 -13.21
C ALA A 231 7.40 1.22 -13.51
N ARG A 232 7.07 1.86 -14.63
CA ARG A 232 7.62 3.17 -15.02
C ARG A 232 7.24 4.28 -14.03
N ILE A 233 5.99 4.32 -13.58
CA ILE A 233 5.52 5.30 -12.60
C ILE A 233 6.24 5.11 -11.26
N LEU A 234 6.35 3.86 -10.78
CA LEU A 234 7.05 3.53 -9.53
C LEU A 234 8.52 3.92 -9.61
N GLN A 235 9.21 3.60 -10.70
CA GLN A 235 10.59 4.03 -10.91
C GLN A 235 10.70 5.56 -10.89
N GLY A 236 9.81 6.28 -11.58
CA GLY A 236 9.80 7.74 -11.58
C GLY A 236 9.59 8.34 -10.19
N LEU A 237 8.74 7.74 -9.36
CA LEU A 237 8.53 8.14 -7.96
C LEU A 237 9.76 7.86 -7.10
N GLU A 238 10.40 6.71 -7.27
CA GLU A 238 11.64 6.34 -6.59
C GLU A 238 12.75 7.36 -6.89
N GLU A 239 12.93 7.69 -8.17
CA GLU A 239 13.88 8.70 -8.64
C GLU A 239 13.55 10.10 -8.10
N GLN A 240 12.28 10.49 -8.08
CA GLN A 240 11.86 11.77 -7.47
C GLN A 240 12.15 11.82 -5.97
N LYS A 241 11.87 10.73 -5.24
CA LYS A 241 12.14 10.63 -3.81
C LYS A 241 13.63 10.71 -3.53
N GLN A 242 14.46 10.08 -4.37
CA GLN A 242 15.91 10.16 -4.29
C GLN A 242 16.41 11.58 -4.55
N ARG A 243 15.95 12.24 -5.62
CA ARG A 243 16.28 13.65 -5.90
C ARG A 243 15.88 14.58 -4.77
N ASN A 244 14.69 14.42 -4.21
CA ASN A 244 14.23 15.23 -3.08
C ASN A 244 15.08 15.00 -1.83
N ARG A 245 15.48 13.75 -1.56
CA ARG A 245 16.41 13.43 -0.46
C ARG A 245 17.76 14.11 -0.67
N GLU A 246 18.32 14.05 -1.86
CA GLU A 246 19.59 14.70 -2.20
C GLU A 246 19.52 16.22 -2.05
N LEU A 247 18.43 16.85 -2.49
CA LEU A 247 18.20 18.28 -2.29
C LEU A 247 18.13 18.67 -0.81
N ILE A 248 17.42 17.87 0.01
CA ILE A 248 17.32 18.11 1.45
C ILE A 248 18.69 17.96 2.13
N GLU A 249 19.44 16.91 1.81
CA GLU A 249 20.77 16.70 2.38
C GLU A 249 21.76 17.77 1.90
N GLY A 250 21.70 18.18 0.63
CA GLY A 250 22.48 19.30 0.09
C GLY A 250 22.17 20.61 0.82
N ALA A 251 20.90 20.95 1.01
CA ALA A 251 20.50 22.16 1.75
C ALA A 251 20.91 22.10 3.23
N LYS A 252 20.86 20.92 3.87
CA LYS A 252 21.38 20.74 5.23
C LYS A 252 22.88 20.95 5.31
N GLU A 253 23.63 20.44 4.33
CA GLU A 253 25.08 20.59 4.28
C GLU A 253 25.46 22.06 4.03
N GLU A 254 24.79 22.73 3.11
CA GLU A 254 24.98 24.16 2.83
C GLU A 254 24.68 25.01 4.07
N ASN A 255 23.53 24.80 4.72
CA ASN A 255 23.21 25.49 5.97
C ASN A 255 24.22 25.19 7.08
N ARG A 256 24.77 23.97 7.14
CA ARG A 256 25.84 23.63 8.10
C ARG A 256 27.11 24.44 7.82
N LYS A 257 27.52 24.56 6.55
CA LYS A 257 28.69 25.36 6.15
C LYS A 257 28.49 26.83 6.49
N LEU A 258 27.34 27.41 6.15
CA LEU A 258 27.00 28.79 6.51
C LEU A 258 27.01 29.02 8.03
N LEU A 259 26.51 28.05 8.82
CA LEU A 259 26.57 28.12 10.28
C LEU A 259 28.00 28.05 10.83
N GLU A 260 28.87 27.24 10.24
CA GLU A 260 30.29 27.19 10.63
C GLU A 260 31.03 28.47 10.24
N GLU A 261 30.80 28.98 9.04
CA GLU A 261 31.34 30.26 8.58
C GLU A 261 30.91 31.41 9.50
N ALA A 262 29.60 31.52 9.80
CA ALA A 262 29.08 32.53 10.71
C ALA A 262 29.68 32.42 12.12
N LYS A 263 29.87 31.20 12.64
CA LYS A 263 30.55 30.97 13.93
C LYS A 263 32.01 31.40 13.89
N SER A 264 32.73 31.12 12.79
CA SER A 264 34.13 31.50 12.62
C SER A 264 34.29 33.02 12.56
N ALA A 265 33.47 33.70 11.74
CA ALA A 265 33.44 35.15 11.63
C ALA A 265 33.11 35.82 12.97
N GLY A 266 32.09 35.31 13.69
CA GLY A 266 31.75 35.83 15.01
C GLY A 266 32.86 35.65 16.06
N LYS A 267 33.67 34.59 15.94
CA LYS A 267 34.85 34.39 16.79
C LYS A 267 35.96 35.40 16.47
N GLU A 268 36.25 35.61 15.18
CA GLU A 268 37.23 36.60 14.73
C GLU A 268 36.84 38.02 15.14
N GLU A 269 35.57 38.39 14.98
CA GLU A 269 35.04 39.69 15.40
C GLU A 269 35.18 39.89 16.91
N LYS A 270 34.85 38.87 17.70
CA LYS A 270 35.02 38.91 19.17
C LYS A 270 36.48 39.06 19.58
N GLU A 271 37.41 38.41 18.89
CA GLU A 271 38.85 38.54 19.14
C GLU A 271 39.35 39.95 18.77
N ALA A 272 38.88 40.52 17.65
CA ALA A 272 39.20 41.88 17.23
C ALA A 272 38.71 42.93 18.23
N ILE A 273 37.46 42.81 18.70
CA ILE A 273 36.89 43.72 19.72
C ILE A 273 37.68 43.64 21.03
N GLN A 274 38.05 42.42 21.47
CA GLN A 274 38.86 42.26 22.68
C GLN A 274 40.25 42.90 22.54
N LYS A 275 40.87 42.78 21.37
CA LYS A 275 42.16 43.39 21.08
C LYS A 275 42.06 44.92 21.10
N ALA A 276 41.09 45.49 20.39
CA ALA A 276 40.84 46.92 20.37
C ALA A 276 40.56 47.48 21.79
N GLY A 277 39.73 46.78 22.57
CA GLY A 277 39.44 47.17 23.95
C GLY A 277 40.65 47.09 24.90
N LYS A 278 41.60 46.18 24.67
CA LYS A 278 42.88 46.14 25.40
C LYS A 278 43.79 47.32 25.02
N GLU A 279 43.92 47.60 23.73
CA GLU A 279 44.71 48.73 23.22
C GLU A 279 44.16 50.07 23.74
N GLU A 280 42.84 50.23 23.79
CA GLU A 280 42.20 51.44 24.30
C GLU A 280 42.37 51.59 25.82
N LYS A 281 42.28 50.49 26.58
CA LYS A 281 42.61 50.49 28.01
C LYS A 281 44.07 50.88 28.28
N GLU A 282 45.01 50.38 27.47
CA GLU A 282 46.43 50.78 27.59
C GLU A 282 46.63 52.27 27.29
N LYS A 283 45.99 52.80 26.23
CA LYS A 283 46.02 54.23 25.93
C LYS A 283 45.47 55.08 27.07
N VAL A 284 44.29 54.73 27.60
CA VAL A 284 43.69 55.45 28.74
C VAL A 284 44.60 55.41 29.97
N LYS A 285 45.21 54.25 30.26
CA LYS A 285 46.13 54.10 31.40
C LYS A 285 47.36 54.99 31.22
N SER A 286 47.96 55.03 30.03
CA SER A 286 49.07 55.93 29.71
C SER A 286 48.69 57.39 29.95
N SER A 287 47.55 57.83 29.41
CA SER A 287 47.06 59.20 29.57
C SER A 287 46.80 59.57 31.03
N MET A 288 46.27 58.64 31.83
CA MET A 288 46.06 58.85 33.27
C MET A 288 47.39 58.93 34.04
N ASP A 289 48.37 58.10 33.69
CA ASP A 289 49.71 58.14 34.29
C ASP A 289 50.43 59.46 33.96
N ASP A 290 50.27 59.97 32.73
CA ASP A 290 50.81 61.26 32.31
C ASP A 290 50.11 62.43 33.04
N ALA A 291 48.79 62.44 33.12
CA ALA A 291 48.02 63.45 33.86
C ALA A 291 48.37 63.45 35.36
N LYS A 292 48.63 62.26 35.94
CA LYS A 292 49.06 62.13 37.33
C LYS A 292 50.45 62.72 37.56
N LYS A 293 51.41 62.48 36.65
CA LYS A 293 52.73 63.12 36.69
C LYS A 293 52.63 64.63 36.57
N GLU A 294 51.75 65.13 35.71
CA GLU A 294 51.54 66.57 35.51
C GLU A 294 50.96 67.23 36.78
N LEU A 295 49.96 66.62 37.40
CA LEU A 295 49.43 67.05 38.71
C LEU A 295 50.50 67.03 39.81
N GLU A 296 51.36 66.01 39.84
CA GLU A 296 52.43 65.93 40.84
C GLU A 296 53.48 67.03 40.65
N ASN A 297 53.83 67.34 39.40
CA ASN A 297 54.72 68.46 39.06
C ASN A 297 54.09 69.81 39.42
N GLN A 298 52.80 70.02 39.13
CA GLN A 298 52.07 71.22 39.55
C GLN A 298 52.06 71.35 41.08
N ARG A 299 51.81 70.25 41.80
CA ARG A 299 51.82 70.22 43.27
C ARG A 299 53.19 70.55 43.86
N LYS A 300 54.28 70.09 43.23
CA LYS A 300 55.65 70.49 43.60
C LYS A 300 55.88 71.98 43.37
N SER A 301 55.49 72.52 42.21
CA SER A 301 55.64 73.95 41.91
C SER A 301 54.84 74.86 42.87
N LEU A 302 53.63 74.45 43.26
CA LEU A 302 52.80 75.17 44.22
C LEU A 302 53.38 75.12 45.65
N LYS A 303 54.03 74.02 46.02
CA LYS A 303 54.77 73.92 47.29
C LYS A 303 56.01 74.82 47.29
N ASP A 304 56.73 74.90 46.18
CA ASP A 304 57.90 75.77 46.05
C ASP A 304 57.52 77.26 46.04
N GLN A 305 56.31 77.61 45.55
CA GLN A 305 55.75 78.97 45.64
C GLN A 305 55.21 79.33 47.04
N ALA A 306 54.85 78.33 47.86
CA ALA A 306 54.32 78.52 49.22
C ALA A 306 55.40 78.42 50.32
N ALA A 307 56.68 78.24 49.96
CA ALA A 307 57.78 78.25 50.91
C ALA A 307 58.07 79.70 51.37
N PRO A 308 58.06 79.98 52.69
CA PRO A 308 58.32 81.33 53.21
C PRO A 308 59.78 81.75 53.01
N LYS A 309 59.99 83.05 52.74
CA LYS A 309 61.28 83.73 52.86
C LYS A 309 61.71 83.85 54.32
#